data_AF-A0A934NXT5-F1
#
_entry.id   AF-A0A934NXT5-F1
#
_cell.length_a   1.000
_cell.length_b   1.000
_cell.length_c   1.000
_cell.angle_alpha   90.00
_cell.angle_beta   90.00
_cell.angle_gamma   90.00
#
_symmetry.space_group_name_H-M   'P 1'
#
loop_
_entity.id
_entity.type
_entity.pdbx_description
1 polymer ?
#
loop_
_entity_poly.entity_id
_entity_poly.type
_entity_poly.pdbx_seq_one_letter_code
_entity_poly.pdbx_strand_id
1 'polypeptide(L)' 'MTAELAATATGWRTWRFGCDLCDRTLWTALDHQRTASDMARTNGWIVDDPTLCPACAIVAQHKERADETDRRIG' A
#
# COMPACT_ATOMS: atom_id res chain seq x y z
N MET A 1 4.40 18.22 10.18
CA MET A 1 3.49 17.06 10.07
C MET A 1 3.36 16.49 11.47
N THR A 2 2.27 16.78 12.16
CA THR A 2 2.11 16.52 13.59
C THR A 2 1.32 15.22 13.74
N ALA A 3 1.97 14.17 14.25
CA ALA A 3 1.34 12.88 14.49
C ALA A 3 0.79 12.85 15.94
N GLU A 4 -0.52 12.72 16.10
CA GLU A 4 -1.16 12.55 17.41
C GLU A 4 -1.30 11.07 17.72
N LEU A 5 -0.61 10.62 18.78
CA LEU A 5 -0.59 9.26 19.28
C LEU A 5 -1.86 8.98 20.12
N ALA A 6 -2.81 8.22 19.59
CA ALA A 6 -3.87 7.59 20.38
C ALA A 6 -3.41 6.19 20.82
N ALA A 7 -2.69 6.12 21.95
CA ALA A 7 -2.29 4.87 22.58
C ALA A 7 -3.45 4.28 23.41
N THR A 8 -4.14 3.29 22.86
CA THR A 8 -5.05 2.43 23.64
C THR A 8 -4.25 1.28 24.26
N ALA A 9 -4.53 0.96 25.53
CA ALA A 9 -3.70 0.22 26.47
C ALA A 9 -3.53 -1.30 26.25
N THR A 10 -3.34 -1.73 25.00
CA THR A 10 -2.81 -3.05 24.64
C THR A 10 -1.65 -2.79 23.69
N GLY A 11 -0.45 -3.32 23.95
CA GLY A 11 0.80 -2.97 23.25
C GLY A 11 0.87 -3.28 21.75
N TRP A 12 -0.26 -3.41 21.05
CA TRP A 12 -0.33 -3.56 19.61
C TRP A 12 -0.13 -2.19 18.95
N ARG A 13 1.01 -2.04 18.29
CA ARG A 13 1.23 -0.95 17.35
C ARG A 13 0.30 -1.18 16.16
N THR A 14 -0.51 -0.19 15.82
CA THR A 14 -1.29 -0.22 14.58
C THR A 14 -0.50 0.45 13.48
N TRP A 15 -0.39 -0.22 12.34
CA TRP A 15 0.20 0.34 11.13
C TRP A 15 -0.90 0.66 10.14
N ARG A 16 -0.72 1.79 9.45
CA ARG A 16 -1.64 2.31 8.43
C ARG A 16 -0.90 2.37 7.10
N PHE A 17 -1.43 1.70 6.07
CA PHE A 17 -1.00 1.84 4.69
C PHE A 17 -2.08 2.59 3.90
N GLY A 18 -1.75 3.77 3.39
CA GLY A 18 -2.63 4.58 2.55
C GLY A 18 -2.26 4.45 1.09
N CYS A 19 -3.24 4.36 0.20
CA CYS A 19 -2.96 4.34 -1.23
C CYS A 19 -2.69 5.77 -1.72
N ASP A 20 -1.61 5.95 -2.49
CA ASP A 20 -1.24 7.29 -2.98
C ASP A 20 -2.14 7.79 -4.12
N LEU A 21 -2.91 6.89 -4.74
CA LEU A 21 -3.81 7.20 -5.87
C LEU A 21 -5.30 7.26 -5.51
N CYS A 22 -5.71 6.80 -4.32
CA CYS A 22 -7.11 6.83 -3.89
C CYS A 22 -7.22 6.74 -2.36
N ASP A 23 -8.40 7.01 -1.80
CA ASP A 23 -8.59 7.07 -0.34
C ASP A 23 -8.61 5.71 0.39
N ARG A 24 -8.26 4.60 -0.28
CA ARG A 24 -8.21 3.30 0.38
C ARG A 24 -7.10 3.27 1.42
N THR A 25 -7.42 2.69 2.57
CA THR A 25 -6.49 2.50 3.67
C THR A 25 -6.58 1.06 4.18
N LEU A 26 -5.43 0.44 4.45
CA LEU A 26 -5.33 -0.81 5.20
C LEU A 26 -4.78 -0.53 6.60
N TRP A 27 -5.42 -1.12 7.61
CA TRP A 27 -4.96 -1.09 8.99
C TRP A 27 -4.52 -2.48 9.42
N THR A 28 -3.36 -2.56 10.09
CA THR A 28 -2.87 -3.82 10.65
C THR A 28 -2.50 -3.64 12.12
N ALA A 29 -2.98 -4.52 12.99
CA ALA A 29 -2.60 -4.55 14.41
C ALA A 29 -1.41 -5.51 14.61
N LEU A 30 -0.22 -5.08 14.19
CA LEU A 30 1.01 -5.90 14.21
C LEU A 30 2.13 -5.14 14.91
N ASP A 31 2.88 -5.84 15.75
CA ASP A 31 3.94 -5.30 16.60
C ASP A 31 5.12 -4.67 15.81
N HIS A 32 5.43 -5.22 14.64
CA HIS A 32 6.57 -4.84 13.80
C HIS A 32 6.15 -4.35 12.42
N GLN A 33 6.80 -3.27 11.96
CA GLN A 33 6.57 -2.67 10.64
C GLN A 33 6.78 -3.67 9.51
N ARG A 34 7.85 -4.48 9.58
CA ARG A 34 8.15 -5.48 8.55
C ARG A 34 7.01 -6.48 8.42
N THR A 35 6.51 -7.01 9.53
CA THR A 35 5.37 -7.94 9.54
C THR A 35 4.11 -7.29 8.99
N ALA A 36 3.88 -6.01 9.32
CA ALA A 36 2.77 -5.23 8.77
C ALA A 36 2.89 -5.03 7.25
N SER A 37 4.08 -4.72 6.75
CA SER A 37 4.37 -4.59 5.32
C SER A 37 4.21 -5.91 4.58
N ASP A 38 4.70 -7.02 5.14
CA ASP A 38 4.56 -8.34 4.55
C ASP A 38 3.08 -8.77 4.50
N MET A 39 2.32 -8.51 5.56
CA MET A 39 0.86 -8.72 5.58
C MET A 39 0.15 -7.86 4.53
N ALA A 40 0.51 -6.59 4.39
CA ALA A 40 -0.06 -5.71 3.38
C ALA A 40 0.23 -6.25 1.96
N ARG A 41 1.47 -6.68 1.70
CA ARG A 41 1.86 -7.33 0.43
C ARG A 41 1.08 -8.62 0.17
N THR A 42 0.87 -9.46 1.18
CA THR A 42 0.00 -10.64 1.07
C THR A 42 -1.44 -10.28 0.71
N ASN A 43 -1.93 -9.13 1.16
CA ASN A 43 -3.24 -8.59 0.79
C ASN A 43 -3.24 -7.85 -0.56
N GLY A 44 -2.15 -7.93 -1.34
CA GLY A 44 -2.03 -7.35 -2.67
C GLY A 44 -1.68 -5.87 -2.69
N TRP A 45 -1.27 -5.28 -1.56
CA TRP A 45 -0.77 -3.93 -1.53
C TRP A 45 0.67 -3.84 -2.00
N ILE A 46 0.98 -2.78 -2.74
CA ILE A 46 2.37 -2.32 -2.90
C ILE A 46 2.62 -1.34 -1.76
N VAL A 47 3.67 -1.56 -0.98
CA VAL A 47 4.01 -0.76 0.23
C VAL A 47 5.37 -0.05 0.12
N ASP A 48 5.95 -0.07 -1.08
CA ASP A 48 7.12 0.71 -1.47
C ASP A 48 6.64 2.03 -2.13
N ASP A 49 7.50 2.79 -2.81
CA ASP A 49 7.09 4.05 -3.46
C ASP A 49 6.75 3.83 -4.95
N PRO A 50 5.49 4.02 -5.40
CA PRO A 50 4.32 4.48 -4.62
C PRO A 50 3.60 3.35 -3.88
N THR A 51 2.95 3.67 -2.75
CA THR A 51 2.10 2.74 -2.01
C THR A 51 0.74 2.66 -2.69
N LEU A 52 0.39 1.47 -3.20
CA LEU A 52 -0.83 1.26 -3.98
C LEU A 52 -1.73 0.19 -3.35
N CYS A 53 -3.03 0.48 -3.28
CA CYS A 53 -4.01 -0.55 -3.00
C CYS A 53 -4.09 -1.56 -4.16
N PRO A 54 -4.64 -2.77 -3.94
CA PRO A 54 -4.65 -3.83 -4.96
C PRO A 54 -5.31 -3.40 -6.27
N ALA A 55 -6.38 -2.60 -6.21
CA ALA A 55 -7.06 -2.10 -7.39
C ALA A 55 -6.19 -1.12 -8.20
N CYS A 56 -5.56 -0.16 -7.52
CA CYS A 56 -4.68 0.80 -8.17
C CYS A 56 -3.40 0.14 -8.72
N ALA A 57 -2.86 -0.86 -8.01
CA ALA A 57 -1.72 -1.64 -8.47
C ALA A 57 -2.02 -2.39 -9.78
N ILE A 58 -3.21 -3.00 -9.88
CA ILE A 58 -3.67 -3.67 -11.11
C ILE A 58 -3.77 -2.65 -12.26
N VAL A 59 -4.43 -1.51 -12.02
CA VAL A 59 -4.57 -0.45 -13.04
C VAL A 59 -3.21 0.06 -13.52
N ALA A 60 -2.27 0.29 -12.61
CA ALA A 60 -0.91 0.73 -12.95
C ALA A 60 -0.21 -0.29 -13.85
N GLN A 61 -0.24 -1.58 -13.51
CA GLN A 61 0.36 -2.65 -14.34
C GLN A 61 -0.27 -2.74 -15.74
N HIS A 62 -1.58 -2.58 -15.84
CA HIS A 62 -2.26 -2.56 -17.15
C HIS A 62 -1.83 -1.37 -17.99
N LYS A 63 -1.66 -0.20 -17.38
CA LYS A 63 -1.17 1.01 -18.05
C LYS A 63 0.26 0.81 -18.55
N GLU A 64 1.17 0.33 -17.70
CA GLU A 64 2.56 0.06 -18.07
C GLU A 64 2.67 -0.89 -19.26
N ARG A 65 1.87 -1.97 -19.26
CA ARG A 65 1.83 -2.93 -20.37
C ARG A 65 1.26 -2.33 -21.65
N ALA A 66 0.26 -1.47 -21.55
CA ALA A 66 -0.31 -0.77 -22.70
C ALA A 66 0.74 0.19 -23.31
N ASP A 67 1.41 0.97 -22.46
CA ASP A 67 2.46 1.90 -22.87
C ASP A 67 3.66 1.16 -23.50
N GLU A 68 4.04 -0.02 -22.99
CA GLU A 68 5.09 -0.86 -23.60
C GLU A 68 4.66 -1.40 -24.97
N THR A 69 3.41 -1.85 -25.09
CA THR A 69 2.87 -2.36 -26.35
C THR A 69 2.88 -1.27 -27.42
N ASP A 70 2.46 -0.06 -27.07
CA ASP A 70 2.46 1.09 -27.98
C ASP A 70 3.88 1.40 -28.50
N ARG A 71 4.88 1.43 -27.60
CA ARG A 71 6.30 1.63 -27.97
C ARG A 71 6.88 0.55 -28.88
N ARG A 72 6.33 -0.67 -28.85
CA ARG A 72 6.84 -1.78 -29.66
C ARG A 72 6.26 -1.77 -31.08
N ILE A 73 5.09 -1.16 -31.27
CA ILE A 73 4.33 -1.18 -32.54
C ILE A 73 4.52 0.14 -33.31
N GLY A 74 4.80 1.25 -32.62
CA GLY A 74 5.14 2.54 -33.23
C GLY A 74 6.55 2.61 -33.78
#